data_AF-A0A9D9G8P4-F1
#
_entry.id   AF-A0A9D9G8P4-F1
#
_cell.length_a   1.000
_cell.length_b   1.000
_cell.length_c   1.000
_cell.angle_alpha   90.00
_cell.angle_beta   90.00
_cell.angle_gamma   90.00
#
_symmetry.space_group_name_H-M   'P 1'
#
loop_
_entity.id
_entity.type
_entity.pdbx_description
1 polymer ?
#
loop_
_entity_poly.entity_id
_entity_poly.type
_entity_poly.pdbx_seq_one_letter_code
_entity_poly.pdbx_strand_id
1 'polypeptide(L)'
;MLLRNVRNDFNLTQKEAALSIGVPLRTYIRYEKSGDEKNLKYVKMIELLKEKFEITENKGILSIETIRKVLTPIFEEYGEEIDFCYLFGSYAKGYAKENSDVDLYVSSSLTGLDFVGLIE
;
A
#
# COMPACT_ATOMS: atom_id res chain seq x y z
N MET A 1 14.31 8.58 5.00
CA MET A 1 13.07 7.79 5.21
C MET A 1 13.20 7.00 6.49
N LEU A 2 12.24 7.11 7.41
CA LEU A 2 12.31 6.41 8.70
C LEU A 2 11.93 4.93 8.55
N LEU A 3 12.75 4.02 9.07
CA LEU A 3 12.50 2.57 9.09
C LEU A 3 11.16 2.23 9.76
N ARG A 4 10.76 3.03 10.76
CA ARG A 4 9.44 2.93 11.41
C ARG A 4 8.29 3.16 10.44
N ASN A 5 8.41 4.17 9.58
CA ASN A 5 7.37 4.53 8.63
C ASN A 5 7.24 3.42 7.60
N VAL A 6 8.35 2.98 7.00
CA VAL A 6 8.39 1.84 6.06
C VAL A 6 7.71 0.60 6.65
N ARG A 7 8.04 0.26 7.90
CA ARG A 7 7.44 -0.88 8.60
C ARG A 7 5.93 -0.72 8.78
N ASN A 8 5.48 0.46 9.17
CA ASN A 8 4.07 0.76 9.37
C ASN A 8 3.30 0.78 8.04
N ASP A 9 3.92 1.24 6.95
CA ASP A 9 3.33 1.26 5.60
C ASP A 9 3.01 -0.17 5.14
N PHE A 10 3.87 -1.13 5.47
CA PHE A 10 3.64 -2.56 5.23
C PHE A 10 2.85 -3.27 6.34
N ASN A 11 2.33 -2.54 7.33
CA ASN A 11 1.56 -3.05 8.46
C ASN A 11 2.24 -4.18 9.26
N LEU A 12 3.57 -4.12 9.40
CA LEU A 12 4.37 -5.15 10.08
C LEU A 12 4.65 -4.77 11.55
N THR A 13 4.66 -5.76 12.44
CA THR A 13 5.27 -5.60 13.76
C THR A 13 6.81 -5.57 13.66
N GLN A 14 7.48 -5.05 14.70
CA GLN A 14 8.96 -5.06 14.75
C GLN A 14 9.53 -6.49 14.69
N LYS A 15 8.81 -7.46 15.27
CA LYS A 15 9.19 -8.87 15.26
C LYS A 15 9.09 -9.48 13.87
N GLU A 16 7.98 -9.24 13.17
CA GLU A 16 7.77 -9.72 11.80
C GLU A 16 8.75 -9.09 10.82
N ALA A 17 8.95 -7.77 10.89
CA ALA A 17 9.91 -7.07 10.05
C ALA A 17 11.33 -7.60 10.27
N ALA A 18 11.77 -7.75 11.51
CA ALA A 18 13.09 -8.31 11.83
C ALA A 18 13.27 -9.74 11.29
N LEU A 19 12.26 -10.60 11.50
CA LEU A 19 12.25 -11.97 11.00
C LEU A 19 12.28 -12.02 9.47
N SER A 20 11.53 -11.15 8.80
CA SER A 20 11.41 -11.13 7.35
C SER A 20 12.72 -10.80 6.63
N ILE A 21 13.56 -9.92 7.20
CA ILE A 21 14.85 -9.53 6.62
C ILE A 21 16.04 -10.25 7.27
N GLY A 22 15.78 -11.20 8.17
CA GLY A 22 16.80 -12.06 8.78
C GLY A 22 17.71 -11.36 9.79
N VAL A 23 17.22 -10.32 10.48
CA VAL A 23 18.00 -9.60 11.52
C VAL A 23 17.49 -9.89 12.93
N PRO A 24 18.36 -9.88 13.96
CA PRO A 24 17.89 -10.02 15.34
C PRO A 24 16.94 -8.87 15.73
N LEU A 25 15.86 -9.19 16.46
CA LEU A 25 14.86 -8.20 16.92
C LEU A 25 15.50 -7.00 17.65
N ARG A 26 16.47 -7.26 18.55
CA ARG A 26 17.20 -6.19 19.26
C ARG A 26 17.93 -5.24 18.31
N THR A 27 18.51 -5.78 17.24
CA THR A 27 19.19 -4.99 16.21
C THR A 27 18.18 -4.13 15.45
N TYR A 28 17.05 -4.71 15.07
CA TYR A 28 15.98 -3.98 14.38
C TYR A 28 15.47 -2.80 15.23
N ILE A 29 15.11 -3.07 16.50
CA ILE A 29 14.63 -2.05 17.44
C ILE A 29 15.65 -0.92 17.61
N ARG A 30 16.94 -1.26 17.71
CA ARG A 30 18.02 -0.27 17.84
C ARG A 30 18.05 0.67 16.63
N TYR A 31 18.02 0.12 15.42
CA TYR A 31 18.07 0.91 14.18
C TYR A 31 16.81 1.74 13.97
N GLU A 32 15.63 1.22 14.31
CA GLU A 32 14.39 1.97 14.25
C GLU A 32 14.40 3.16 15.23
N LYS A 33 15.02 3.01 16.40
CA LYS A 33 15.16 4.09 17.40
C LYS A 33 16.23 5.12 17.03
N SER A 34 17.36 4.69 16.48
CA SER A 34 18.49 5.59 16.19
C SER A 34 18.28 6.43 14.93
N GLY A 35 17.55 5.92 13.93
CA GLY A 35 17.24 6.67 12.71
C GLY A 35 18.46 7.11 11.91
N ASP A 36 19.50 6.27 11.82
CA ASP A 36 20.77 6.64 11.19
C ASP A 36 20.74 6.38 9.68
N GLU A 37 20.25 7.36 8.92
CA GLU A 37 20.07 7.27 7.48
C GLU A 37 21.39 7.14 6.68
N LYS A 38 22.54 7.46 7.30
CA LYS A 38 23.86 7.31 6.66
C LYS A 38 24.45 5.91 6.89
N ASN A 39 23.86 5.12 7.77
CA ASN A 39 24.35 3.78 8.08
C ASN A 39 23.98 2.79 6.98
N LEU A 40 24.97 2.15 6.37
CA LEU A 40 24.75 1.16 5.32
C LEU A 40 23.79 0.03 5.74
N LYS A 41 23.84 -0.41 7.01
CA LYS A 41 22.94 -1.46 7.51
C LYS A 41 21.51 -0.97 7.62
N TYR A 42 21.32 0.28 8.04
CA TYR A 42 20.00 0.90 8.14
C TYR A 42 19.35 1.04 6.76
N VAL A 43 20.10 1.58 5.80
CA VAL A 43 19.67 1.70 4.40
C VAL A 43 19.32 0.31 3.84
N LYS A 44 20.19 -0.69 4.07
CA LYS A 44 19.96 -2.04 3.58
C LYS A 44 18.72 -2.70 4.19
N MET A 45 18.40 -2.43 5.45
CA MET A 45 17.17 -2.93 6.08
C MET A 45 15.92 -2.35 5.42
N ILE A 46 15.94 -1.06 5.05
CA ILE A 46 14.82 -0.42 4.31
C ILE A 46 14.68 -1.05 2.93
N GLU A 47 15.78 -1.19 2.18
CA GLU A 47 15.78 -1.82 0.85
C GLU A 47 15.21 -3.23 0.90
N LEU A 48 15.65 -4.06 1.85
CA LEU A 48 15.17 -5.44 1.98
C LEU A 48 13.68 -5.52 2.33
N LEU A 49 13.17 -4.60 3.15
CA LEU A 49 11.73 -4.54 3.43
C LEU A 49 10.94 -4.16 2.19
N LYS A 50 11.38 -3.15 1.45
CA LYS A 50 10.74 -2.77 0.18
C LYS A 50 10.78 -3.92 -0.82
N GLU A 51 11.95 -4.51 -1.05
CA GLU A 51 12.09 -5.65 -1.94
C GLU A 51 11.15 -6.80 -1.56
N LYS A 52 10.87 -7.03 -0.28
CA LYS A 52 10.00 -8.14 0.13
C LYS A 52 8.51 -7.84 0.09
N PHE A 53 8.10 -6.62 0.42
CA PHE A 53 6.70 -6.29 0.70
C PHE A 53 6.11 -5.20 -0.22
N GLU A 54 6.92 -4.55 -1.04
CA GLU A 54 6.44 -3.61 -2.04
C GLU A 54 5.57 -4.33 -3.07
N ILE A 55 4.37 -3.80 -3.25
CA ILE A 55 3.41 -4.24 -4.25
C ILE A 55 3.67 -3.41 -5.51
N THR A 56 3.82 -4.08 -6.64
CA THR A 56 3.94 -3.46 -7.95
C THR A 56 2.91 -4.07 -8.89
N GLU A 57 2.79 -3.57 -10.11
CA GLU A 57 1.85 -4.10 -11.11
C GLU A 57 1.99 -5.60 -11.39
N ASN A 58 3.17 -6.17 -11.11
CA ASN A 58 3.49 -7.58 -11.39
C ASN A 58 3.83 -8.37 -10.12
N LYS A 59 3.65 -7.79 -8.93
CA LYS A 59 4.10 -8.41 -7.68
C LYS A 59 3.22 -8.03 -6.50
N GLY A 60 2.83 -9.02 -5.70
CA GLY A 60 1.99 -8.84 -4.54
C GLY A 60 0.51 -8.72 -4.88
N ILE A 61 -0.33 -8.84 -3.87
CA ILE A 61 -1.80 -8.76 -4.01
C ILE A 61 -2.27 -7.67 -3.06
N LEU A 62 -3.03 -6.71 -3.57
CA LEU A 62 -3.62 -5.65 -2.76
C LEU A 62 -4.68 -6.22 -1.79
N SER A 63 -4.67 -5.74 -0.55
CA SER A 63 -5.76 -6.02 0.37
C SER A 63 -6.96 -5.12 0.04
N ILE A 64 -8.18 -5.60 0.33
CA ILE A 64 -9.40 -4.78 0.16
C ILE A 64 -9.32 -3.50 1.01
N GLU A 65 -8.69 -3.57 2.19
CA GLU A 65 -8.46 -2.41 3.05
C GLU A 65 -7.52 -1.39 2.39
N THR A 66 -6.44 -1.86 1.75
CA THR A 66 -5.52 -1.00 0.98
C THR A 66 -6.24 -0.33 -0.17
N ILE A 67 -7.02 -1.08 -0.97
CA ILE A 67 -7.80 -0.54 -2.09
C ILE A 67 -8.74 0.57 -1.57
N ARG A 68 -9.48 0.28 -0.49
CA ARG A 68 -10.37 1.27 0.14
C ARG A 68 -9.60 2.51 0.59
N LYS A 69 -8.49 2.34 1.31
CA LYS A 69 -7.68 3.44 1.84
C LYS A 69 -7.15 4.36 0.74
N VAL A 70 -6.82 3.81 -0.43
CA VAL A 70 -6.36 4.58 -1.60
C VAL A 70 -7.53 5.31 -2.27
N LEU A 71 -8.67 4.65 -2.44
CA LEU A 71 -9.83 5.22 -3.14
C LEU A 71 -10.60 6.26 -2.32
N THR A 72 -10.67 6.11 -0.98
CA THR A 72 -11.43 7.02 -0.11
C THR A 72 -11.07 8.50 -0.32
N PRO A 73 -9.80 8.94 -0.22
CA PRO A 73 -9.48 10.35 -0.40
C PRO A 73 -9.77 10.87 -1.82
N ILE A 74 -9.68 10.01 -2.85
CA ILE A 74 -10.02 10.38 -4.23
C ILE A 74 -11.51 10.67 -4.34
N PHE A 75 -12.36 9.78 -3.82
CA PHE A 75 -13.81 9.99 -3.86
C PHE A 75 -14.25 11.15 -2.95
N GLU A 76 -13.55 11.40 -1.84
CA GLU A 76 -13.80 12.57 -0.99
C GLU A 76 -13.52 13.90 -1.72
N GLU A 77 -12.58 13.94 -2.66
CA GLU A 77 -12.29 15.13 -3.49
C GLU A 77 -13.47 15.50 -4.40
N TYR A 78 -14.17 14.50 -4.95
CA TYR A 78 -15.37 14.68 -5.78
C TYR A 78 -16.67 14.83 -4.97
N GLY A 79 -16.63 14.64 -3.65
CA GLY A 79 -17.74 14.93 -2.74
C GLY A 79 -19.04 14.20 -3.04
N GLU A 80 -20.15 14.94 -3.07
CA GLU A 80 -21.51 14.39 -3.27
C GLU A 80 -21.79 13.93 -4.71
N GLU A 81 -20.86 14.15 -5.65
CA GLU A 81 -21.03 13.75 -7.05
C GLU A 81 -20.79 12.26 -7.28
N ILE A 82 -20.19 11.56 -6.31
CA ILE A 82 -20.04 10.10 -6.30
C ILE A 82 -21.14 9.48 -5.43
N ASP A 83 -22.05 8.71 -6.03
CA ASP A 83 -23.11 8.02 -5.28
C ASP A 83 -22.56 6.79 -4.54
N PHE A 84 -21.84 5.95 -5.27
CA PHE A 84 -21.25 4.71 -4.76
C PHE A 84 -20.17 4.16 -5.68
N CYS A 85 -19.30 3.32 -5.11
CA CYS A 85 -18.32 2.52 -5.84
C CYS A 85 -18.39 1.05 -5.38
N TYR A 86 -18.49 0.13 -6.34
CA TYR A 86 -18.40 -1.31 -6.11
C TYR A 86 -17.08 -1.86 -6.62
N LEU A 87 -16.35 -2.55 -5.74
CA LEU A 87 -15.29 -3.46 -6.14
C LEU A 87 -15.94 -4.74 -6.68
N PHE A 88 -15.61 -5.12 -7.92
CA PHE A 88 -16.04 -6.38 -8.51
C PHE A 88 -14.84 -7.20 -9.00
N GLY A 89 -15.10 -8.25 -9.79
CA GLY A 89 -14.03 -9.04 -10.39
C GLY A 89 -13.26 -9.91 -9.39
N SER A 90 -11.98 -10.12 -9.67
CA SER A 90 -11.15 -11.12 -9.00
C SER A 90 -10.84 -10.77 -7.53
N TYR A 91 -10.60 -9.48 -7.25
CA TYR A 91 -10.36 -8.97 -5.90
C TYR A 91 -11.59 -9.10 -5.01
N ALA A 92 -12.77 -8.76 -5.51
CA ALA A 92 -14.03 -8.92 -4.78
C ALA A 92 -14.33 -10.39 -4.44
N LYS A 93 -13.90 -11.32 -5.31
CA LYS A 93 -14.15 -12.76 -5.14
C LYS A 93 -13.02 -13.51 -4.43
N GLY A 94 -11.92 -12.84 -4.09
CA GLY A 94 -10.81 -13.42 -3.33
C GLY A 94 -9.89 -14.37 -4.10
N TYR A 95 -9.89 -14.33 -5.44
CA TYR A 95 -9.00 -15.13 -6.28
C TYR A 95 -8.02 -14.29 -7.12
N ALA A 96 -7.87 -13.00 -6.80
CA ALA A 96 -6.89 -12.13 -7.43
C ALA A 96 -5.47 -12.73 -7.39
N LYS A 97 -4.75 -12.53 -8.49
CA LYS A 97 -3.34 -12.87 -8.65
C LYS A 97 -2.52 -11.60 -8.76
N GLU A 98 -1.19 -11.72 -8.72
CA GLU A 98 -0.28 -10.56 -8.77
C GLU A 98 -0.43 -9.70 -10.02
N ASN A 99 -0.94 -10.26 -11.11
CA ASN A 99 -1.20 -9.59 -12.38
C ASN A 99 -2.70 -9.33 -12.63
N SER A 100 -3.54 -9.40 -11.59
CA SER A 100 -4.97 -9.13 -11.73
C SER A 100 -5.26 -7.64 -11.60
N ASP A 101 -6.14 -7.15 -12.45
CA ASP A 101 -6.64 -5.77 -12.40
C ASP A 101 -7.59 -5.57 -11.22
N VAL A 102 -7.69 -4.32 -10.76
CA VAL A 102 -8.67 -3.88 -9.77
C VAL A 102 -9.90 -3.34 -10.50
N ASP A 103 -10.97 -4.13 -10.50
CA ASP A 103 -12.21 -3.79 -11.21
C ASP A 103 -13.17 -2.95 -10.32
N LEU A 104 -13.46 -1.72 -10.74
CA LEU A 104 -14.33 -0.79 -10.01
C LEU A 104 -15.52 -0.36 -10.88
N TYR A 105 -16.72 -0.37 -10.30
CA TYR A 105 -17.92 0.25 -10.87
C TYR A 105 -18.25 1.48 -10.04
N VAL A 106 -18.20 2.66 -10.65
CA VAL A 106 -18.48 3.93 -9.97
C VAL A 106 -19.77 4.53 -10.55
N SER A 107 -20.75 4.80 -9.69
CA SER A 107 -21.91 5.61 -10.02
C SER A 107 -21.63 7.04 -9.61
N SER A 108 -21.78 7.96 -10.55
CA SER A 108 -21.56 9.38 -10.31
C SER A 108 -22.42 10.25 -11.23
N SER A 109 -22.64 11.49 -10.81
CA SER A 109 -23.21 12.56 -11.64
C SER A 109 -22.15 13.42 -12.32
N LEU A 110 -20.86 13.06 -12.21
CA LEU A 110 -19.74 13.79 -12.78
C LEU A 110 -19.90 13.91 -14.30
N THR A 111 -19.52 15.07 -14.83
CA THR A 111 -19.53 15.35 -16.27
C THR A 111 -18.31 16.16 -16.68
N GLY A 112 -18.04 16.24 -17.98
CA GLY A 112 -16.98 17.10 -18.49
C GLY A 112 -15.59 16.68 -18.03
N LEU A 113 -14.77 17.64 -17.61
CA LEU A 113 -13.37 17.41 -17.24
C LEU A 113 -13.22 16.60 -15.95
N ASP A 114 -14.13 16.77 -14.99
CA ASP A 114 -14.05 16.07 -13.71
C ASP A 114 -14.30 14.56 -13.87
N PHE A 115 -15.19 14.18 -14.81
CA PHE A 115 -15.38 12.78 -15.20
C PHE A 115 -14.12 12.18 -15.84
N VAL A 116 -13.47 12.92 -16.73
CA VAL A 116 -12.22 12.47 -17.37
C VAL A 116 -11.11 12.35 -16.33
N GLY A 117 -11.01 13.31 -15.40
CA GLY A 117 -10.03 13.29 -14.33
C GLY A 117 -10.20 12.14 -13.35
N LEU A 118 -11.41 11.62 -13.16
CA LEU A 118 -11.64 10.44 -12.32
C LEU A 118 -11.19 9.13 -12.99
N ILE A 119 -11.24 9.06 -14.32
CA ILE A 119 -10.97 7.83 -15.08
C ILE A 119 -9.47 7.65 -15.37
N GLU A 120 -8.73 8.76 -15.48
CA GLU A 120 -7.28 8.78 -15.75
C GLU A 120 -6.44 8.69 -14.45
#